data_AF-K2SCA1-F1
#
_entry.id   AF-K2SCA1-F1
#
_cell.length_a   1.000
_cell.length_b   1.000
_cell.length_c   1.000
_cell.angle_alpha   90.00
_cell.angle_beta   90.00
_cell.angle_gamma   90.00
#
_symmetry.space_group_name_H-M   'P 1'
#
loop_
_entity.id
_entity.type
_entity.pdbx_description
1 polymer ?
#
loop_
_entity_poly.entity_id
_entity_poly.type
_entity_poly.pdbx_seq_one_letter_code
_entity_poly.pdbx_strand_id
1 'polypeptide(L)'
;MYPTPGAFTEMAGRFLDPALAFALGWNYWFLWISNLSNEYNGLSIVLGLWTDKVPSYGWILLSWGFFQCTALLPVTAYGEMEFWFASWKVLCVFGGFLVAILINTGAIGGDYIGFRYWADPGPFVNGISGFAQTLVLAAVYYCGTEMVAVTAGESKSPKRDLPAAIKQSFTRIFVVFIGLLFFASLIVPSDSPSFLTATPNPASRPGRSRSSPAAGAPPATSSTSSS
;
A
#
# COMPACT_ATOMS: atom_id res chain seq x y z
N MET A 1 39.01 -2.26 -2.47
CA MET A 1 37.54 -2.06 -2.53
C MET A 1 37.33 -0.58 -2.33
N TYR A 2 36.92 0.15 -3.38
CA TYR A 2 36.73 1.59 -3.29
C TYR A 2 35.25 1.89 -3.09
N PRO A 3 34.79 2.13 -1.85
CA PRO A 3 33.49 2.73 -1.64
C PRO A 3 33.61 4.22 -1.99
N THR A 4 33.31 4.58 -3.23
CA THR A 4 32.96 5.97 -3.53
C THR A 4 31.51 6.20 -3.07
N PRO A 5 31.19 7.29 -2.35
CA PRO A 5 29.83 7.64 -1.93
C PRO A 5 28.85 7.95 -3.09
N GLY A 6 29.17 7.55 -4.31
CA GLY A 6 28.28 7.67 -5.45
C GLY A 6 27.33 6.49 -5.47
N ALA A 7 26.03 6.77 -5.54
CA ALA A 7 24.99 5.76 -5.72
C ALA A 7 25.30 4.86 -6.94
N PHE A 8 24.53 3.79 -7.13
CA PHE A 8 24.67 2.87 -8.27
C PHE A 8 24.74 3.56 -9.64
N THR A 9 24.21 4.79 -9.77
CA THR A 9 24.34 5.66 -10.95
C THR A 9 25.78 6.08 -11.23
N GLU A 10 26.56 6.42 -10.21
CA GLU A 10 27.96 6.84 -10.37
C GLU A 10 28.89 5.66 -10.60
N MET A 11 28.59 4.51 -9.99
CA MET A 11 29.25 3.25 -10.34
C MET A 11 28.96 2.87 -11.81
N ALA A 12 27.72 3.05 -12.28
CA ALA A 12 27.38 2.80 -13.68
C ALA A 12 28.14 3.72 -14.65
N GLY A 13 28.29 5.01 -14.31
CA GLY A 13 29.04 5.96 -15.14
C GLY A 13 30.53 5.65 -15.22
N ARG A 14 31.09 5.03 -14.18
CA ARG A 14 32.51 4.71 -14.08
C ARG A 14 32.88 3.35 -14.69
N PHE A 15 31.96 2.39 -14.72
CA PHE A 15 32.23 1.02 -15.20
C PHE A 15 31.56 0.67 -16.55
N LEU A 16 30.53 1.39 -16.98
CA LEU A 16 29.81 1.09 -18.22
C LEU A 16 29.96 2.24 -19.22
N ASP A 17 29.18 3.30 -19.04
CA ASP A 17 29.15 4.44 -19.95
C ASP A 17 28.46 5.66 -19.28
N PRO A 18 28.93 6.90 -19.51
CA PRO A 18 28.29 8.11 -18.99
C PRO A 18 26.82 8.30 -19.44
N ALA A 19 26.46 7.90 -20.66
CA ALA A 19 25.09 8.02 -21.16
C ALA A 19 24.15 7.05 -20.44
N LEU A 20 24.63 5.85 -20.10
CA LEU A 20 23.88 4.88 -19.32
C LEU A 20 23.67 5.37 -17.86
N ALA A 21 24.67 6.02 -17.27
CA ALA A 21 24.53 6.65 -15.96
C ALA A 21 23.47 7.76 -15.93
N PHE A 22 23.42 8.59 -16.98
CA PHE A 22 22.40 9.62 -17.13
C PHE A 22 20.99 9.01 -17.23
N ALA A 23 20.82 7.98 -18.06
CA ALA A 23 19.53 7.30 -18.23
C ALA A 23 19.05 6.59 -16.94
N LEU A 24 19.97 5.99 -16.17
CA LEU A 24 19.66 5.39 -14.88
C LEU A 24 19.27 6.44 -13.83
N GLY A 25 19.95 7.58 -13.81
CA GLY A 25 19.61 8.69 -12.91
C GLY A 25 18.19 9.19 -13.14
N TRP A 26 17.78 9.35 -14.40
CA TRP A 26 16.42 9.76 -14.75
C TRP A 26 15.38 8.69 -14.44
N ASN A 27 15.66 7.41 -14.73
CA ASN A 27 14.76 6.32 -14.35
C ASN A 27 14.54 6.27 -12.82
N TYR A 28 15.61 6.42 -12.04
CA TYR A 28 15.51 6.39 -10.59
C TYR A 28 14.70 7.57 -10.05
N TRP A 29 14.89 8.76 -10.62
CA TRP A 29 14.10 9.94 -10.26
C TRP A 29 12.60 9.74 -10.54
N PHE A 30 12.24 9.22 -11.73
CA PHE A 30 10.85 8.89 -12.06
C PHE A 30 10.26 7.85 -11.12
N LEU A 31 11.05 6.84 -10.75
CA LEU A 31 10.64 5.81 -9.82
C LEU A 31 10.22 6.41 -8.48
N TRP A 32 11.07 7.26 -7.88
CA TRP A 32 10.78 7.85 -6.57
C TRP A 32 9.61 8.82 -6.59
N ILE A 33 9.44 9.59 -7.66
CA ILE A 33 8.28 10.49 -7.81
C ILE A 33 6.97 9.71 -7.93
N SER A 34 6.98 8.62 -8.70
CA SER A 34 5.81 7.76 -8.84
C SER A 34 5.45 7.12 -7.50
N ASN A 35 6.46 6.67 -6.74
CA ASN A 35 6.25 6.09 -5.42
C ASN A 35 5.68 7.13 -4.43
N LEU A 36 6.27 8.32 -4.33
CA LEU A 36 5.77 9.40 -3.48
C LEU A 36 4.33 9.79 -3.83
N SER A 37 4.02 9.84 -5.13
CA SER A 37 2.67 10.15 -5.61
C SER A 37 1.65 9.08 -5.17
N ASN A 38 2.06 7.80 -5.16
CA ASN A 38 1.24 6.69 -4.66
C ASN A 38 0.99 6.83 -3.15
N GLU A 39 2.02 7.13 -2.36
CA GLU A 39 1.90 7.32 -0.90
C GLU A 39 0.93 8.47 -0.55
N TYR A 40 1.01 9.61 -1.24
CA TYR A 40 0.06 10.72 -1.04
C TYR A 40 -1.37 10.33 -1.40
N ASN A 41 -1.57 9.54 -2.46
CA ASN A 41 -2.87 9.03 -2.83
C ASN A 41 -3.44 8.10 -1.76
N GLY A 42 -2.63 7.14 -1.29
CA GLY A 42 -3.00 6.22 -0.21
C GLY A 42 -3.39 6.96 1.08
N LEU A 43 -2.62 7.98 1.47
CA LEU A 43 -2.93 8.80 2.63
C LEU A 43 -4.25 9.56 2.48
N SER A 44 -4.52 10.12 1.30
CA SER A 44 -5.79 10.79 1.00
C SER A 44 -6.99 9.85 1.12
N ILE A 45 -6.85 8.61 0.62
CA ILE A 45 -7.89 7.57 0.74
C ILE A 45 -8.12 7.23 2.21
N VAL A 46 -7.06 6.96 2.99
CA VAL A 46 -7.18 6.58 4.41
C VAL A 46 -7.84 7.70 5.22
N LEU A 47 -7.43 8.96 5.04
CA LEU A 47 -8.03 10.09 5.76
C LEU A 47 -9.49 10.35 5.33
N GLY A 48 -9.81 10.10 4.06
CA GLY A 48 -11.17 10.12 3.55
C GLY A 48 -12.10 9.12 4.26
N LEU A 49 -11.59 7.98 4.75
CA LEU A 49 -12.40 7.02 5.51
C LEU A 49 -12.91 7.58 6.86
N TRP A 50 -12.23 8.60 7.41
CA TRP A 50 -12.61 9.21 8.69
C TRP A 50 -13.50 10.45 8.52
N THR A 51 -13.35 11.20 7.42
CA THR A 51 -14.19 12.37 7.15
C THR A 51 -14.27 12.72 5.66
N ASP A 52 -15.50 12.91 5.18
CA ASP A 52 -15.78 13.35 3.80
C ASP A 52 -15.80 14.88 3.65
N LYS A 53 -15.56 15.62 4.74
CA LYS A 53 -15.68 17.10 4.73
C LYS A 53 -14.56 17.79 3.98
N VAL A 54 -13.40 17.13 3.86
CA VAL A 54 -12.20 17.69 3.22
C VAL A 54 -12.01 16.99 1.87
N PRO A 55 -11.94 17.74 0.75
CA PRO A 55 -11.66 17.15 -0.55
C PRO A 55 -10.32 16.41 -0.59
N SER A 56 -10.20 15.38 -1.42
CA SER A 56 -8.98 14.55 -1.54
C SER A 56 -7.71 15.37 -1.83
N TYR A 57 -7.81 16.45 -2.61
CA TYR A 57 -6.67 17.34 -2.89
C TYR A 57 -6.20 18.09 -1.64
N GLY A 58 -7.12 18.42 -0.71
CA GLY A 58 -6.80 19.12 0.53
C GLY A 58 -5.91 18.26 1.43
N TRP A 59 -6.21 16.97 1.54
CA TRP A 59 -5.37 16.02 2.27
C TRP A 59 -3.98 15.85 1.65
N ILE A 60 -3.90 15.82 0.31
CA ILE A 60 -2.62 15.72 -0.39
C ILE A 60 -1.77 16.97 -0.14
N LEU A 61 -2.33 18.17 -0.28
CA LEU A 61 -1.61 19.42 -0.06
C LEU A 61 -1.17 19.59 1.40
N LEU A 62 -2.02 19.19 2.36
CA LEU A 62 -1.67 19.22 3.78
C LEU A 62 -0.47 18.31 4.06
N SER A 63 -0.51 17.09 3.53
CA SER A 63 0.54 16.09 3.72
C SER A 63 1.85 16.51 3.04
N TRP A 64 1.76 17.05 1.82
CA TRP A 64 2.90 17.61 1.11
C TRP A 64 3.54 18.77 1.88
N GLY A 65 2.73 19.69 2.40
CA GLY A 65 3.21 20.79 3.25
C GLY A 65 3.90 20.28 4.51
N PHE A 66 3.35 19.27 5.17
CA PHE A 66 3.97 18.64 6.34
C PHE A 66 5.35 18.05 6.01
N PHE A 67 5.46 17.23 4.96
CA PHE A 67 6.75 16.66 4.56
C PHE A 67 7.75 17.72 4.10
N GLN A 68 7.29 18.75 3.39
CA GLN A 68 8.14 19.87 2.99
C GLN A 68 8.71 20.62 4.20
N CYS A 69 7.90 20.84 5.25
CA CYS A 69 8.37 21.41 6.51
C CYS A 69 9.43 20.51 7.17
N THR A 70 9.22 19.19 7.19
CA THR A 70 10.22 18.27 7.77
C THR A 70 11.53 18.24 6.97
N ALA A 71 11.47 18.45 5.65
CA ALA A 71 12.66 18.54 4.79
C ALA A 71 13.49 19.82 5.02
N LEU A 72 12.89 20.86 5.62
CA LEU A 72 13.59 22.08 5.99
C LEU A 72 14.23 22.01 7.39
N LEU A 73 13.95 20.96 8.17
CA LEU A 73 14.51 20.79 9.50
C LEU A 73 15.99 20.36 9.43
N PRO A 74 16.80 20.70 10.46
CA PRO A 74 18.17 20.21 10.58
C PRO A 74 18.23 18.69 10.58
N VAL A 75 19.31 18.13 10.02
CA VAL A 75 19.55 16.68 9.91
C VAL A 75 19.46 15.96 11.26
N THR A 76 19.84 16.63 12.36
CA THR A 76 19.74 16.08 13.71
C THR A 76 18.28 15.87 14.15
N ALA A 77 17.41 16.86 13.89
CA ALA A 77 15.99 16.76 14.17
C ALA A 77 15.32 15.71 13.27
N TYR A 78 15.76 15.59 12.01
CA TYR A 78 15.29 14.54 11.12
C TYR A 78 15.60 13.13 11.66
N GLY A 79 16.83 12.91 12.15
CA GLY A 79 17.22 11.62 12.74
C GLY A 79 16.43 11.26 13.99
N GLU A 80 16.12 12.22 14.86
CA GLU A 80 15.27 11.99 16.04
C GLU A 80 13.83 11.64 15.64
N MET A 81 13.24 12.38 14.71
CA MET A 81 11.90 12.07 14.20
C MET A 81 11.85 10.68 13.56
N GLU A 82 12.86 10.32 12.77
CA GLU A 82 12.95 9.01 12.13
C GLU A 82 12.98 7.88 13.17
N PHE A 83 13.71 8.05 14.27
CA PHE A 83 13.73 7.08 15.36
C PHE A 83 12.33 6.86 15.97
N TRP A 84 11.60 7.95 16.24
CA TRP A 84 10.24 7.86 16.78
C TRP A 84 9.25 7.24 15.77
N PHE A 85 9.31 7.64 14.50
CA PHE A 85 8.47 7.07 13.45
C PHE A 85 8.77 5.60 13.19
N ALA A 86 10.03 5.19 13.23
CA ALA A 86 10.44 3.79 13.12
C ALA A 86 9.91 2.96 14.30
N SER A 87 10.00 3.51 15.52
CA SER A 87 9.47 2.86 16.73
C SER A 87 7.95 2.68 16.66
N TRP A 88 7.23 3.73 16.26
CA TRP A 88 5.79 3.68 16.04
C TRP A 88 5.38 2.65 14.98
N LYS A 89 6.11 2.61 13.86
CA LYS A 89 5.88 1.62 12.79
C LYS A 89 5.96 0.19 13.32
N VAL A 90 6.98 -0.11 14.13
CA VAL A 90 7.13 -1.43 14.74
C VAL A 90 5.96 -1.76 15.67
N LEU A 91 5.54 -0.82 16.52
CA LEU A 91 4.37 -0.99 17.39
C LEU A 91 3.08 -1.27 16.60
N CYS A 92 2.83 -0.53 15.52
CA CYS A 92 1.66 -0.76 14.65
C CYS A 92 1.67 -2.14 14.00
N VAL A 93 2.84 -2.62 13.56
CA VAL A 93 2.97 -3.96 12.98
C VAL A 93 2.65 -5.03 14.02
N PHE A 94 3.22 -4.95 15.22
CA PHE A 94 2.90 -5.88 16.31
C PHE A 94 1.43 -5.82 16.72
N GLY A 95 0.85 -4.61 16.81
CA GLY A 95 -0.57 -4.42 17.08
C GLY A 95 -1.45 -5.06 16.00
N GLY A 96 -1.08 -4.92 14.73
CA GLY A 96 -1.76 -5.56 13.59
C GLY A 96 -1.77 -7.08 13.71
N PHE A 97 -0.64 -7.70 14.06
CA PHE A 97 -0.59 -9.14 14.31
C PHE A 97 -1.50 -9.56 15.47
N LEU A 98 -1.47 -8.85 16.59
CA LEU A 98 -2.31 -9.18 17.76
C LEU A 98 -3.80 -9.06 17.43
N VAL A 99 -4.22 -7.95 16.83
CA VAL A 99 -5.63 -7.75 16.43
C VAL A 99 -6.05 -8.84 15.43
N ALA A 100 -5.17 -9.18 14.48
CA ALA A 100 -5.47 -10.20 13.51
C ALA A 100 -5.68 -11.59 14.14
N ILE A 101 -4.83 -11.98 15.10
CA ILE A 101 -4.98 -13.23 15.86
C ILE A 101 -6.27 -13.23 16.68
N LEU A 102 -6.59 -12.11 17.34
CA LEU A 102 -7.81 -11.98 18.16
C LEU A 102 -9.09 -12.10 17.33
N ILE A 103 -9.13 -11.46 16.16
CA ILE A 103 -10.27 -11.58 15.24
C ILE A 103 -10.38 -13.01 14.70
N ASN A 104 -9.26 -13.63 14.31
CA ASN A 104 -9.27 -15.00 13.80
C ASN A 104 -9.79 -16.02 14.83
N THR A 105 -9.43 -15.80 16.10
CA THR A 105 -9.85 -16.66 17.24
C THR A 105 -11.31 -16.40 17.67
N GLY A 106 -11.98 -15.39 17.11
CA GLY A 106 -13.35 -15.02 17.46
C GLY A 106 -13.49 -14.23 18.76
N ALA A 107 -12.39 -13.80 19.37
CA ALA A 107 -12.38 -12.98 20.58
C ALA A 107 -13.01 -11.59 20.33
N ILE A 108 -12.98 -11.13 19.08
CA ILE A 108 -13.62 -9.91 18.59
C ILE A 108 -14.50 -10.31 17.41
N GLY A 109 -15.83 -10.18 17.54
CA GLY A 109 -16.80 -10.53 16.48
C GLY A 109 -17.55 -11.86 16.68
N GLY A 110 -17.14 -12.68 17.66
CA GLY A 110 -17.93 -13.81 18.18
C GLY A 110 -17.94 -15.10 17.34
N ASP A 111 -17.39 -15.10 16.13
CA ASP A 111 -17.28 -16.30 15.27
C ASP A 111 -15.81 -16.67 15.03
N TYR A 112 -15.48 -17.95 15.13
CA TYR A 112 -14.12 -18.45 14.88
C TYR A 112 -13.92 -18.62 13.37
N ILE A 113 -13.08 -17.78 12.78
CA ILE A 113 -12.87 -17.76 11.32
C ILE A 113 -11.91 -18.87 10.90
N GLY A 114 -10.81 -19.09 11.64
CA GLY A 114 -9.79 -20.08 11.30
C GLY A 114 -9.31 -19.93 9.84
N PHE A 115 -9.46 -21.00 9.04
CA PHE A 115 -9.12 -21.04 7.60
C PHE A 115 -10.36 -20.99 6.68
N ARG A 116 -11.51 -20.56 7.19
CA ARG A 116 -12.79 -20.60 6.45
C ARG A 116 -12.69 -19.90 5.09
N TYR A 117 -12.10 -18.71 5.03
CA TYR A 117 -11.95 -17.94 3.79
C TYR A 117 -10.90 -18.50 2.82
N TRP A 118 -10.00 -19.38 3.28
CA TRP A 118 -9.07 -20.11 2.42
C TRP A 118 -9.72 -21.33 1.76
N ALA A 119 -10.80 -21.86 2.34
CA ALA A 119 -11.56 -22.97 1.77
C ALA A 119 -12.65 -22.48 0.80
N ASP A 120 -13.39 -21.43 1.17
CA ASP A 120 -14.47 -20.85 0.37
C ASP A 120 -14.56 -19.35 0.68
N PRO A 121 -14.34 -18.43 -0.28
CA PRO A 121 -14.23 -18.57 -1.75
C PRO A 121 -12.85 -18.98 -2.31
N GLY A 122 -11.82 -19.13 -1.46
CA GLY A 122 -10.48 -19.57 -1.85
C GLY A 122 -9.49 -18.41 -2.12
N PRO A 123 -8.16 -18.67 -2.01
CA PRO A 123 -7.15 -17.61 -2.00
C PRO A 123 -6.84 -16.99 -3.37
N PHE A 124 -7.23 -17.64 -4.48
CA PHE A 124 -6.90 -17.20 -5.83
C PHE A 124 -8.09 -16.56 -6.54
N VAL A 125 -8.22 -15.24 -6.40
CA VAL A 125 -9.21 -14.45 -7.13
C VAL A 125 -8.65 -14.02 -8.49
N ASN A 126 -9.48 -13.98 -9.53
CA ASN A 126 -9.13 -13.56 -10.90
C ASN A 126 -8.12 -14.46 -11.65
N GLY A 127 -7.91 -15.70 -11.20
CA GLY A 127 -7.09 -16.69 -11.90
C GLY A 127 -5.65 -16.23 -12.18
N ILE A 128 -5.11 -16.59 -13.35
CA ILE A 128 -3.72 -16.25 -13.75
C ILE A 128 -3.52 -14.73 -13.84
N SER A 129 -4.55 -13.96 -14.19
CA SER A 129 -4.47 -12.49 -14.28
C SER A 129 -4.22 -11.87 -12.90
N GLY A 130 -4.96 -12.32 -11.88
CA GLY A 130 -4.74 -11.89 -10.49
C GLY A 130 -3.35 -12.26 -10.01
N PHE A 131 -2.91 -13.48 -10.29
CA PHE A 131 -1.54 -13.92 -9.96
C PHE A 131 -0.47 -13.04 -10.62
N ALA A 132 -0.59 -12.75 -11.92
CA ALA A 132 0.36 -11.88 -12.61
C ALA A 132 0.41 -10.45 -12.03
N GLN A 133 -0.73 -9.89 -11.62
CA GLN A 133 -0.79 -8.59 -10.96
C GLN A 133 -0.05 -8.58 -9.61
N THR A 134 -0.14 -9.67 -8.84
CA THR A 134 0.61 -9.77 -7.58
C THR A 134 2.12 -9.76 -7.80
N LEU A 135 2.63 -10.34 -8.90
CA LEU A 135 4.05 -10.30 -9.24
C LEU A 135 4.52 -8.89 -9.58
N VAL A 136 3.71 -8.13 -10.32
CA VAL A 136 4.02 -6.72 -10.64
C VAL A 136 4.05 -5.88 -9.37
N LEU A 137 3.04 -6.04 -8.51
CA LEU A 137 2.97 -5.30 -7.25
C LEU A 137 4.12 -5.69 -6.30
N ALA A 138 4.46 -6.98 -6.24
CA ALA A 138 5.61 -7.46 -5.48
C ALA A 138 6.92 -6.83 -5.97
N ALA A 139 7.13 -6.74 -7.29
CA ALA A 139 8.32 -6.10 -7.85
C ALA A 139 8.46 -4.63 -7.41
N VAL A 140 7.35 -3.88 -7.35
CA VAL A 140 7.34 -2.50 -6.86
C VAL A 140 7.72 -2.43 -5.37
N TYR A 141 7.21 -3.36 -4.53
CA TYR A 141 7.57 -3.40 -3.11
C TYR A 141 9.03 -3.80 -2.83
N TYR A 142 9.71 -4.43 -3.78
CA TYR A 142 11.14 -4.70 -3.69
C TYR A 142 12.02 -3.49 -4.03
N CYS A 143 11.43 -2.46 -4.64
CA CYS A 143 12.14 -1.21 -4.83
C CYS A 143 12.42 -0.52 -3.49
N GLY A 144 13.63 -0.02 -3.31
CA GLY A 144 14.16 0.51 -2.06
C GLY A 144 15.13 -0.44 -1.34
N THR A 145 15.24 -1.70 -1.77
CA THR A 145 16.28 -2.62 -1.26
C THR A 145 17.69 -2.22 -1.69
N GLU A 146 17.80 -1.47 -2.79
CA GLU A 146 19.02 -0.84 -3.27
C GLU A 146 19.60 0.19 -2.30
N MET A 147 18.77 0.80 -1.44
CA MET A 147 19.22 1.77 -0.43
C MET A 147 20.19 1.10 0.57
N VAL A 148 19.98 -0.18 0.88
CA VAL A 148 20.88 -0.97 1.75
C VAL A 148 22.28 -1.07 1.15
N ALA A 149 22.39 -1.14 -0.18
CA ALA A 149 23.67 -1.17 -0.88
C ALA A 149 24.37 0.20 -0.84
N VAL A 150 23.62 1.30 -0.90
CA VAL A 150 24.16 2.67 -0.79
C VAL A 150 24.70 2.94 0.62
N THR A 151 23.91 2.63 1.66
CA THR A 151 24.32 2.82 3.06
C THR A 151 25.51 1.93 3.42
N ALA A 152 25.66 0.78 2.78
CA ALA A 152 26.85 -0.05 2.96
C ALA A 152 28.14 0.58 2.40
N GLY A 153 28.03 1.47 1.41
CA GLY A 153 29.14 2.30 0.94
C GLY A 153 29.65 3.27 2.01
N GLU A 154 28.79 3.68 2.94
CA GLU A 154 29.11 4.59 4.05
C GLU A 154 29.43 3.87 5.36
N SER A 155 29.31 2.54 5.40
CA SER A 155 29.58 1.75 6.60
C SER A 155 31.08 1.68 6.90
N LYS A 156 31.43 1.77 8.19
CA LYS A 156 32.81 1.60 8.70
C LYS A 156 33.37 0.20 8.43
N SER A 157 32.52 -0.82 8.24
CA SER A 157 32.95 -2.21 8.05
C SER A 157 32.02 -2.98 7.08
N PRO A 158 32.06 -2.64 5.78
CA PRO A 158 31.13 -3.16 4.79
C PRO A 158 31.16 -4.68 4.66
N LYS A 159 32.32 -5.33 4.85
CA LYS A 159 32.44 -6.80 4.74
C LYS A 159 31.61 -7.58 5.77
N ARG A 160 31.34 -7.00 6.94
CA ARG A 160 30.55 -7.63 8.01
C ARG A 160 29.12 -7.10 8.03
N ASP A 161 28.97 -5.79 7.88
CA ASP A 161 27.70 -5.11 8.10
C ASP A 161 26.77 -5.28 6.87
N LEU A 162 27.30 -5.37 5.64
CA LEU A 162 26.50 -5.60 4.43
C LEU A 162 25.81 -6.97 4.45
N PRO A 163 26.48 -8.12 4.70
CA PRO A 163 25.80 -9.41 4.77
C PRO A 163 24.74 -9.49 5.89
N ALA A 164 24.99 -8.83 7.02
CA ALA A 164 24.04 -8.77 8.13
C ALA A 164 22.79 -7.96 7.76
N ALA A 165 22.96 -6.78 7.15
CA ALA A 165 21.87 -5.94 6.71
C ALA A 165 21.00 -6.63 5.64
N ILE A 166 21.62 -7.36 4.71
CA ILE A 166 20.90 -8.17 3.71
C ILE A 166 20.05 -9.24 4.40
N LYS A 167 20.63 -10.03 5.30
CA LYS A 167 19.89 -11.08 6.04
C LYS A 167 18.74 -10.52 6.87
N GLN A 168 18.94 -9.38 7.52
CA GLN A 168 17.90 -8.69 8.28
C GLN A 168 16.76 -8.22 7.36
N SER A 169 17.10 -7.68 6.19
CA SER A 169 16.12 -7.23 5.20
C SER A 169 15.28 -8.40 4.68
N PHE A 170 15.90 -9.53 4.34
CA PHE A 170 15.18 -10.75 3.96
C PHE A 170 14.30 -11.28 5.09
N THR A 171 14.81 -11.35 6.32
CA THR A 171 14.04 -11.83 7.48
C THR A 171 12.82 -10.95 7.74
N ARG A 172 12.96 -9.63 7.60
CA ARG A 172 11.85 -8.67 7.73
C ARG A 172 10.75 -8.93 6.70
N ILE A 173 11.11 -9.18 5.44
CA ILE A 173 10.13 -9.45 4.37
C ILE A 173 9.38 -10.75 4.66
N PHE A 174 10.07 -11.82 5.04
CA PHE A 174 9.42 -13.09 5.35
C PHE A 174 8.51 -13.00 6.59
N VAL A 175 8.97 -12.39 7.68
CA VAL A 175 8.20 -12.40 8.93
C VAL A 175 7.08 -11.36 8.90
N VAL A 176 7.39 -10.13 8.50
CA VAL A 176 6.43 -9.02 8.57
C VAL A 176 5.51 -9.00 7.35
N PHE A 177 6.06 -9.05 6.14
CA PHE A 177 5.24 -8.82 4.94
C PHE A 177 4.39 -10.05 4.64
N ILE A 178 5.00 -11.24 4.57
CA ILE A 178 4.24 -12.48 4.33
C ILE A 178 3.36 -12.81 5.53
N GLY A 179 3.87 -12.65 6.75
CA GLY A 179 3.08 -12.89 7.96
C GLY A 179 1.84 -12.01 8.04
N LEU A 180 1.97 -10.69 7.85
CA LEU A 180 0.82 -9.78 7.92
C LEU A 180 -0.19 -10.06 6.80
N LEU A 181 0.27 -10.33 5.57
CA LEU A 181 -0.61 -10.72 4.47
C LEU A 181 -1.34 -12.03 4.75
N PHE A 182 -0.65 -13.02 5.33
CA PHE A 182 -1.25 -14.29 5.70
C PHE A 182 -2.38 -14.07 6.71
N PHE A 183 -2.11 -13.37 7.82
CA PHE A 183 -3.13 -13.08 8.82
C PHE A 183 -4.28 -12.21 8.29
N ALA A 184 -3.98 -11.23 7.43
CA ALA A 184 -5.01 -10.41 6.79
C ALA A 184 -5.92 -11.25 5.87
N SER A 185 -5.33 -12.18 5.09
CA SER A 185 -6.08 -13.09 4.20
C SER A 185 -6.98 -14.08 4.95
N LEU A 186 -6.66 -14.38 6.21
CA LEU A 186 -7.48 -15.24 7.05
C LEU A 186 -8.72 -14.54 7.61
N ILE A 187 -8.73 -13.21 7.65
CA ILE A 187 -9.79 -12.43 8.32
C ILE A 187 -10.78 -11.84 7.32
N VAL A 188 -10.31 -11.51 6.13
CA VAL A 188 -11.14 -10.82 5.13
C VAL A 188 -11.45 -11.77 3.98
N PRO A 189 -12.74 -12.01 3.65
CA PRO A 189 -13.10 -12.77 2.47
C PRO A 189 -12.65 -12.03 1.20
N SER A 190 -12.09 -12.77 0.27
CA SER A 190 -11.53 -12.22 -0.97
C SER A 190 -12.57 -11.62 -1.93
N ASP A 191 -13.85 -11.89 -1.70
CA ASP A 191 -14.98 -11.40 -2.51
C ASP A 191 -15.75 -10.22 -1.85
N SER A 192 -15.18 -9.58 -0.82
CA SER A 192 -15.90 -8.52 -0.12
C SER A 192 -16.14 -7.28 -1.00
N PRO A 193 -17.38 -6.75 -1.09
CA PRO A 193 -17.67 -5.55 -1.88
C PRO A 193 -17.13 -4.25 -1.24
N SER A 194 -16.56 -4.35 -0.03
CA SER A 194 -15.96 -3.25 0.71
C SER A 194 -14.48 -3.03 0.37
N PHE A 195 -13.88 -3.84 -0.50
CA PHE A 195 -12.58 -3.49 -1.04
C PHE A 195 -12.68 -2.19 -1.82
N LEU A 196 -11.75 -1.28 -1.54
CA LEU A 196 -11.58 -0.02 -2.26
C LEU A 196 -11.02 -0.33 -3.66
N THR A 197 -11.82 -0.97 -4.51
CA THR A 197 -11.44 -1.29 -5.87
C THR A 197 -11.41 -0.01 -6.68
N ALA A 198 -10.25 0.28 -7.27
CA ALA A 198 -10.15 1.09 -8.48
C ALA A 198 -10.98 0.39 -9.57
N THR A 199 -12.25 0.74 -9.65
CA THR A 199 -13.25 0.14 -10.54
C THR A 199 -12.75 0.15 -11.99
N PRO A 200 -12.53 -1.00 -12.65
CA PRO A 200 -12.65 -1.06 -14.10
C PRO A 200 -14.14 -1.28 -14.41
N ASN A 201 -14.84 -0.18 -14.66
CA ASN A 201 -16.15 -0.08 -15.33
C ASN A 201 -17.36 -0.85 -14.72
N PRO A 202 -18.50 -0.20 -14.41
CA PRO A 202 -19.76 -0.86 -14.01
C PRO A 202 -20.43 -1.76 -15.06
N ALA A 203 -19.82 -1.98 -16.23
CA ALA A 203 -20.43 -2.69 -17.36
C ALA A 203 -20.29 -4.22 -17.33
N SER A 204 -19.60 -4.81 -16.35
CA SER A 204 -19.39 -6.28 -16.27
C SER A 204 -20.28 -7.01 -15.26
N ARG A 205 -21.39 -6.40 -14.81
CA ARG A 205 -22.45 -7.15 -14.09
C ARG A 205 -23.55 -7.56 -15.07
N PRO A 206 -23.63 -8.82 -15.53
CA PRO A 206 -24.83 -9.33 -16.14
C PRO A 206 -25.85 -9.61 -15.03
N GLY A 207 -26.98 -8.90 -15.06
CA GLY A 207 -28.20 -9.33 -14.38
C GLY A 207 -28.40 -8.85 -12.94
N ARG A 208 -28.70 -7.56 -12.75
CA ARG A 208 -29.66 -7.16 -11.71
C ARG A 208 -30.56 -6.07 -12.28
N SER A 209 -31.69 -6.48 -12.84
CA SER A 209 -32.77 -5.60 -13.23
C SER A 209 -33.18 -4.75 -12.03
N ARG A 210 -32.95 -3.43 -12.13
CA ARG A 210 -33.56 -2.44 -11.25
C ARG A 210 -35.06 -2.41 -11.54
N SER A 211 -35.85 -3.17 -10.79
CA SER A 211 -37.27 -2.85 -10.62
C SER A 211 -37.37 -1.65 -9.68
N SER A 212 -37.49 -0.45 -10.25
CA SER A 212 -37.85 0.76 -9.51
C SER A 212 -39.31 0.65 -9.07
N PRO A 213 -39.68 0.89 -7.79
CA PRO A 213 -41.06 1.16 -7.45
C PRO A 213 -41.38 2.60 -7.87
N ALA A 214 -42.21 2.74 -8.90
CA ALA A 214 -42.90 3.98 -9.20
C ALA A 214 -43.84 4.32 -8.02
N ALA A 215 -43.58 5.44 -7.35
CA ALA A 215 -44.50 6.04 -6.38
C ALA A 215 -44.55 7.55 -6.63
N GLY A 216 -45.67 8.03 -7.17
CA GLY A 216 -45.93 9.47 -7.29
C GLY A 216 -46.79 9.90 -8.49
N ALA A 217 -48.01 9.38 -8.63
CA ALA A 217 -49.05 10.02 -9.43
C ALA A 217 -50.44 9.80 -8.77
N PRO A 218 -51.27 10.84 -8.58
CA PRO A 218 -52.51 10.77 -7.80
C PRO A 218 -53.66 10.08 -8.55
N PRO A 219 -54.67 9.53 -7.84
CA PRO A 219 -55.73 8.74 -8.45
C PRO A 219 -56.77 9.61 -9.17
N ALA A 220 -57.09 9.25 -10.41
CA ALA A 220 -58.25 9.74 -11.13
C ALA A 220 -59.52 9.05 -10.60
N THR A 221 -60.38 9.81 -9.92
CA THR A 221 -61.73 9.37 -9.57
C THR A 221 -62.67 9.67 -10.74
N SER A 222 -63.10 8.61 -11.44
CA SER A 222 -64.24 8.65 -12.34
C SER A 222 -65.53 8.40 -11.55
N SER A 223 -66.37 9.43 -11.39
CA SER A 223 -67.78 9.27 -11.03
C SER A 223 -68.63 9.95 -12.09
N THR A 224 -69.28 9.12 -12.90
CA THR A 224 -70.42 9.44 -13.77
C THR A 224 -71.65 9.82 -12.96
N SER A 225 -72.33 10.92 -13.30
CA SER A 225 -73.81 11.00 -13.29
C SER A 225 -74.31 12.21 -14.08
N SER A 226 -75.01 11.90 -15.18
CA SER A 226 -76.18 12.57 -15.77
C SER A 226 -76.72 13.87 -15.13
N SER A 227 -76.86 14.91 -15.94
CA SER A 227 -78.10 15.68 -16.22
C SER A 227 -77.84 16.63 -17.39
#